data_AF-A0A7J9AQN2-F1
#
_entry.id   AF-A0A7J9AQN2-F1
#
_cell.length_a   1.000
_cell.length_b   1.000
_cell.length_c   1.000
_cell.angle_alpha   90.00
_cell.angle_beta   90.00
_cell.angle_gamma   90.00
#
_symmetry.space_group_name_H-M   'P 1'
#
loop_
_entity.id
_entity.type
_entity.pdbx_description
1 polymer ?
#
loop_
_entity_poly.entity_id
_entity_poly.type
_entity_poly.pdbx_seq_one_letter_code
_entity_poly.pdbx_strand_id
1 'polypeptide(L)' 'MITDDLAVRPMSAKYIFTLLNYLNIKDAGDLEEKVIAVGANEGVELLRASMQTKTVLTAVFLGGKKESSIKSEPIH' A
#
# COMPACT_ATOMS: atom_id res chain seq x y z
N MET A 1 -1.23 -3.29 -6.16
CA MET A 1 0.20 -3.03 -5.84
C MET A 1 0.35 -1.56 -5.51
N ILE A 2 1.10 -1.22 -4.47
CA ILE A 2 1.45 0.16 -4.16
C ILE A 2 2.90 0.35 -4.55
N THR A 3 3.14 1.35 -5.39
CA THR A 3 4.46 1.84 -5.76
C THR A 3 4.52 3.29 -5.32
N ASP A 4 5.67 3.73 -4.82
CA ASP A 4 5.84 5.10 -4.38
C ASP A 4 5.92 6.11 -5.52
N ASP A 5 6.09 5.63 -6.76
CA ASP A 5 5.80 6.38 -7.97
C ASP A 5 4.29 6.40 -8.23
N LEU A 6 3.68 7.56 -8.00
CA LEU A 6 2.27 7.77 -8.25
C LEU A 6 1.99 7.95 -9.75
N ALA A 7 1.56 6.89 -10.41
CA ALA A 7 1.11 6.93 -11.80
C ALA A 7 -0.41 6.75 -11.91
N VAL A 8 -1.11 7.78 -12.40
CA VAL A 8 -2.56 7.71 -12.64
C VAL A 8 -2.81 7.17 -14.04
N ARG A 9 -3.60 6.09 -14.14
CA ARG A 9 -3.95 5.46 -15.41
C ARG A 9 -5.42 5.04 -15.39
N PRO A 10 -6.12 5.06 -16.55
CA PRO A 10 -7.49 4.57 -16.63
C PRO A 10 -7.57 3.11 -16.18
N MET A 11 -8.63 2.76 -15.44
CA MET A 11 -8.89 1.40 -15.05
C MET A 11 -9.33 0.60 -16.28
N SER A 12 -8.43 -0.24 -16.80
CA SER A 12 -8.68 -1.08 -17.96
C SER A 12 -8.06 -2.45 -17.72
N ALA A 13 -8.80 -3.52 -18.00
CA ALA A 13 -8.30 -4.89 -17.90
C ALA A 13 -6.98 -5.05 -18.67
N LYS A 14 -6.88 -4.48 -19.88
CA LYS A 14 -5.64 -4.50 -20.69
C LYS A 14 -4.46 -3.88 -19.95
N TYR A 15 -4.69 -2.78 -19.23
CA TYR A 15 -3.64 -2.11 -18.46
C TYR A 15 -3.19 -2.95 -17.27
N ILE A 16 -4.14 -3.56 -16.55
CA ILE A 16 -3.87 -4.46 -15.42
C ILE A 16 -3.05 -5.67 -15.89
N PHE A 17 -3.46 -6.35 -16.97
CA PHE A 17 -2.71 -7.49 -17.53
C PHE A 17 -1.29 -7.10 -17.98
N THR A 18 -1.13 -5.95 -18.62
CA THR A 18 0.20 -5.46 -19.02
C THR A 18 1.11 -5.24 -17.81
N LEU A 19 0.56 -4.68 -16.73
CA LEU A 19 1.29 -4.44 -15.49
C LEU A 19 1.69 -5.75 -14.80
N LEU A 20 0.78 -6.73 -14.70
CA LEU A 20 1.08 -8.05 -14.13
C LEU A 20 2.20 -8.75 -14.90
N ASN A 21 2.17 -8.70 -16.24
CA ASN A 21 3.22 -9.26 -17.08
C ASN A 21 4.56 -8.54 -16.89
N TYR A 22 4.56 -7.21 -16.80
CA TYR A 22 5.78 -6.43 -16.51
C TYR A 22 6.43 -6.83 -15.17
N LEU A 23 5.62 -7.16 -14.17
CA LEU A 23 6.06 -7.62 -12.85
C LEU A 23 6.38 -9.14 -12.83
N ASN A 24 6.31 -9.82 -13.97
CA ASN A 24 6.53 -11.27 -14.11
C ASN A 24 5.56 -12.12 -13.25
N ILE A 25 4.35 -11.61 -13.02
CA ILE A 25 3.25 -12.34 -12.35
C ILE A 25 2.52 -13.16 -13.42
N LYS A 26 2.66 -14.49 -13.34
CA LYS A 26 2.09 -15.44 -14.33
C LYS A 26 0.72 -15.99 -13.92
N ASP A 27 0.45 -16.00 -12.62
CA ASP A 27 -0.82 -16.41 -12.02
C ASP A 27 -1.26 -15.33 -11.03
N ALA A 28 -2.53 -14.94 -11.11
CA ALA A 28 -3.14 -13.92 -10.27
C ALA A 28 -4.25 -14.50 -9.37
N GLY A 29 -4.32 -15.84 -9.22
CA GLY A 29 -5.32 -16.51 -8.38
C GLY A 29 -5.33 -16.04 -6.92
N ASP A 30 -4.16 -15.65 -6.40
CA ASP A 30 -3.99 -15.13 -5.03
C ASP A 30 -3.98 -13.59 -4.97
N LEU A 31 -4.26 -12.87 -6.07
CA LEU A 31 -4.24 -11.40 -6.10
C LEU A 31 -5.58 -10.81 -5.62
N GLU A 32 -5.51 -9.90 -4.65
CA GLU A 32 -6.67 -9.15 -4.15
C GLU A 32 -6.70 -7.72 -4.70
N GLU A 33 -7.88 -7.26 -5.10
CA GLU A 33 -8.14 -5.85 -5.40
C GLU A 33 -8.57 -5.11 -4.12
N LYS A 34 -7.87 -4.01 -3.80
CA LYS A 34 -8.20 -3.15 -2.66
C LYS A 34 -8.44 -1.71 -3.10
N VAL A 35 -9.62 -1.19 -2.78
CA VAL A 35 -9.94 0.23 -2.95
C VAL A 35 -9.48 1.01 -1.73
N ILE A 36 -8.73 2.08 -1.94
CA ILE A 36 -8.27 2.99 -0.88
C ILE A 36 -8.92 4.34 -1.11
N ALA A 37 -9.77 4.75 -0.18
CA ALA A 37 -10.32 6.10 -0.16
C ALA A 37 -9.26 7.06 0.40
N VAL A 38 -9.03 8.17 -0.30
CA VAL A 38 -8.10 9.22 0.13
C VAL A 38 -8.91 10.46 0.47
N GLY A 39 -9.02 10.77 1.76
CA GLY A 39 -9.65 11.97 2.28
C GLY A 39 -8.63 12.94 2.88
N ALA A 40 -9.13 13.89 3.68
CA ALA A 40 -8.29 14.91 4.31
C ALA A 40 -7.28 14.30 5.30
N ASN A 41 -7.71 13.29 6.07
CA ASN A 41 -6.85 12.60 7.03
C ASN A 41 -5.68 11.88 6.34
N GLU A 42 -5.99 11.12 5.28
CA GLU A 42 -4.97 10.42 4.50
C GLU A 42 -4.04 11.41 3.80
N GLY A 43 -4.57 12.56 3.34
CA GLY A 43 -3.77 13.64 2.77
C GLY A 43 -2.74 14.21 3.76
N VAL A 44 -3.12 14.42 5.03
CA VAL A 44 -2.20 14.88 6.07
C VAL A 44 -1.13 13.82 6.38
N GLU A 45 -1.51 12.55 6.48
CA GLU A 45 -0.53 11.46 6.71
C GLU A 45 0.42 11.27 5.52
N LEU A 46 -0.07 11.42 4.29
CA LEU A 46 0.78 11.43 3.09
C LEU A 46 1.78 12.58 3.11
N LEU A 47 1.34 13.79 3.45
CA LEU A 47 2.23 14.95 3.58
C LEU A 47 3.28 14.69 4.66
N ARG A 48 2.87 14.22 5.83
CA ARG A 48 3.77 13.89 6.94
C ARG A 48 4.80 12.84 6.53
N ALA A 49 4.38 11.77 5.88
CA ALA A 49 5.27 10.72 5.40
C ALA A 49 6.24 11.23 4.32
N SER A 50 5.82 12.16 3.45
CA SER A 50 6.68 12.77 2.42
C SER A 50 7.87 13.54 2.99
N MET A 51 7.74 14.05 4.21
CA MET A 51 8.84 14.74 4.90
C MET A 51 9.82 13.76 5.57
N GLN A 52 9.42 12.50 5.74
CA GLN A 52 10.14 11.52 6.57
C GLN A 52 10.75 10.39 5.75
N THR A 53 10.17 10.05 4.60
CA THR A 53 10.53 8.86 3.82
C THR A 53 10.38 9.12 2.33
N LYS A 54 11.14 8.35 1.53
CA LYS A 54 10.98 8.32 0.06
C LYS A 54 9.93 7.29 -0.40
N THR A 55 9.49 6.42 0.51
CA THR A 55 8.49 5.38 0.26
C THR A 55 7.15 5.75 0.90
N VAL A 56 6.61 6.89 0.49
CA VAL A 56 5.44 7.57 1.10
C VAL A 56 4.16 6.73 1.02
N LEU A 57 3.79 6.27 -0.17
CA LEU A 57 2.55 5.52 -0.41
C LEU A 57 2.64 4.14 0.26
N THR A 58 3.79 3.49 0.17
CA THR A 58 4.04 2.21 0.83
C THR A 58 3.95 2.36 2.36
N ALA A 59 4.56 3.41 2.93
CA ALA A 59 4.53 3.66 4.36
C ALA A 59 3.12 3.92 4.90
N VAL A 60 2.32 4.71 4.17
CA VAL A 60 0.97 5.11 4.63
C VAL A 60 -0.06 3.99 4.43
N PHE A 61 -0.03 3.31 3.28
CA PHE A 61 -1.14 2.41 2.89
C PHE A 61 -0.81 0.93 3.00
N LEU A 62 0.47 0.58 3.10
CA LEU A 62 0.96 -0.79 3.21
C LEU A 62 1.70 -1.03 4.54
N GLY A 63 1.90 0.04 5.33
CA GLY A 63 2.83 0.18 6.45
C GLY A 63 3.18 -1.09 7.23
N GLY A 64 4.49 -1.28 7.42
CA GLY A 64 5.07 -2.34 8.22
C GLY A 64 4.47 -2.37 9.63
N LYS A 65 3.78 -3.46 9.95
CA LYS A 65 3.39 -3.79 11.31
C LYS A 65 4.62 -3.69 12.21
N LYS A 66 4.70 -2.68 13.06
CA LYS A 66 5.23 -2.93 14.40
C LYS A 66 4.10 -3.62 15.15
N GLU A 67 4.13 -4.96 15.13
CA GLU A 67 3.46 -5.72 16.18
C GLU A 67 4.13 -5.35 17.50
N SER A 68 3.64 -4.30 18.16
CA SER A 68 3.85 -4.15 19.60
C SER A 68 2.86 -5.07 20.30
N SER A 69 3.07 -6.38 20.16
CA SER A 69 2.50 -7.38 21.06
C SER A 69 3.37 -7.42 22.31
N ILE A 70 3.36 -6.36 23.12
CA ILE A 70 3.66 -6.54 24.55
C ILE A 70 2.33 -7.00 25.16
N LYS A 71 2.11 -8.32 25.19
CA LYS A 71 1.15 -8.88 26.13
C LYS A 71 1.78 -8.70 27.52
N SER A 72 1.37 -7.68 28.24
CA SER A 72 1.57 -7.63 29.68
C SER A 72 0.65 -8.66 30.32
N GLU A 73 1.18 -9.84 30.64
CA GLU A 73 0.52 -10.77 31.55
C GLU A 73 0.51 -10.20 32.98
N PRO A 74 -0.62 -10.24 33.71
CA PRO A 74 -0.63 -9.90 35.12
C PRO A 74 0.09 -11.00 35.91
N ILE A 75 1.01 -10.58 36.79
CA ILE A 75 1.57 -11.45 37.83
C ILE A 75 0.49 -11.58 38.90
N HIS A 76 -0.17 -12.74 38.97
CA HIS A 76 -0.72 -13.29 40.20
C HIS A 76 -0.70 -14.82 40.14
#